data_AF-A0A8R7PTE6-F1
#
_entry.id   AF-A0A8R7PTE6-F1
#
_cell.length_a   1.000
_cell.length_b   1.000
_cell.length_c   1.000
_cell.angle_alpha   90.00
_cell.angle_beta   90.00
_cell.angle_gamma   90.00
#
_symmetry.space_group_name_H-M   'P 1'
#
loop_
_entity.id
_entity.type
_entity.pdbx_description
1 polymer ?
#
loop_
_entity_poly.entity_id
_entity_poly.type
_entity_poly.pdbx_seq_one_letter_code
_entity_poly.pdbx_strand_id
1 'polypeptide(L)'
;MFRYADRTDQLLMLVGTLAALANGVSQPLMTVIFGDMIDAFGGATGDNVLHRVNKAVLNFVYLGIGTAVVSFLQVACWTITGERQATRVRSLYLKSVLRQDISFFDVEMTTGLIVSRMSGDTVLVQDAIGEKVGKFLQLVATFIGGFVVAFVKGWLLSLVMLACIPPVVIAGGAVAKVLSTISSKGQASYSDAANVVEQTIGAIKTVASFNGEKQAIGDYNKLINKAYKTTVKEGLANGFGMGSVFFIFFSSYGLAIWYGGKLILTKGYTGGEVISILFAIMTGAMSLGNATPCMTAFAEGQSAAHRLFTTIKRKPEIDPDDKTVALQWL
;
A
#
# COMPACT_ATOMS: atom_id res chain seq x y z
N MET A 1 2.75 3.18 -18.03
CA MET A 1 2.75 4.24 -17.00
C MET A 1 3.78 5.31 -17.31
N PHE A 2 5.09 5.03 -17.22
CA PHE A 2 6.16 6.03 -17.37
C PHE A 2 6.51 6.53 -18.79
N ARG A 3 5.59 6.44 -19.76
CA ARG A 3 5.88 6.77 -21.17
C ARG A 3 6.13 8.27 -21.41
N TYR A 4 5.72 9.12 -20.48
CA TYR A 4 5.83 10.58 -20.56
C TYR A 4 6.89 11.19 -19.63
N ALA A 5 7.78 10.34 -19.08
CA ALA A 5 8.89 10.78 -18.24
C ALA A 5 9.91 11.60 -19.06
N ASP A 6 10.17 12.84 -18.65
CA ASP A 6 11.27 13.63 -19.21
C ASP A 6 12.63 13.17 -18.66
N ARG A 7 13.73 13.63 -19.26
CA ARG A 7 15.10 13.31 -18.79
C ARG A 7 15.34 13.70 -17.33
N THR A 8 14.71 14.78 -16.86
CA THR A 8 14.75 15.18 -15.44
C THR A 8 14.01 14.20 -14.54
N ASP A 9 12.90 13.65 -15.01
CA ASP A 9 12.10 12.67 -14.26
C ASP A 9 12.86 11.34 -14.16
N GLN A 10 13.57 10.95 -15.21
CA GLN A 10 14.45 9.78 -15.20
C GLN A 10 15.56 9.90 -14.15
N LEU A 11 16.21 11.06 -14.06
CA LEU A 11 17.22 11.32 -13.03
C LEU A 11 16.61 11.30 -11.62
N LEU A 12 15.46 11.94 -11.42
CA LEU A 12 14.76 11.92 -10.12
C LEU A 12 14.33 10.51 -9.72
N MET A 13 13.87 9.68 -10.65
CA MET A 13 13.56 8.27 -10.39
C MET A 13 14.80 7.47 -10.02
N LEU A 14 15.95 7.70 -10.67
CA LEU A 14 17.19 7.01 -10.30
C LEU A 14 17.67 7.39 -8.90
N VAL A 15 17.65 8.68 -8.55
CA VAL A 15 18.01 9.14 -7.21
C VAL A 15 17.00 8.61 -6.17
N GLY A 16 15.71 8.67 -6.48
CA GLY A 16 14.63 8.18 -5.62
C GLY A 16 14.65 6.67 -5.39
N THR A 17 15.05 5.87 -6.40
CA THR A 17 15.21 4.41 -6.25
C THR A 17 16.41 4.08 -5.36
N LEU A 18 17.58 4.68 -5.60
CA LEU A 18 18.76 4.49 -4.75
C LEU A 18 18.47 4.90 -3.30
N ALA A 19 17.80 6.03 -3.10
CA ALA A 19 17.37 6.48 -1.78
C ALA A 19 16.36 5.51 -1.14
N ALA A 20 15.38 4.99 -1.89
CA ALA A 20 14.43 4.00 -1.37
C ALA A 20 15.13 2.72 -0.88
N LEU A 21 16.10 2.22 -1.65
CA LEU A 21 16.87 1.04 -1.29
C LEU A 21 17.70 1.28 -0.02
N ALA A 22 18.41 2.41 0.05
CA ALA A 22 19.20 2.79 1.23
C ALA A 22 18.31 2.97 2.48
N ASN A 23 17.14 3.58 2.33
CA ASN A 23 16.17 3.72 3.42
C ASN A 23 15.65 2.36 3.90
N GLY A 24 15.41 1.42 2.97
CA GLY A 24 14.95 0.07 3.31
C GLY A 24 15.99 -0.73 4.10
N VAL A 25 17.27 -0.65 3.70
CA VAL A 25 18.39 -1.33 4.40
C VAL A 25 18.68 -0.72 5.77
N SER A 26 18.27 0.53 6.01
CA SER A 26 18.51 1.20 7.28
C SER A 26 17.77 0.55 8.46
N GLN A 27 16.58 -0.03 8.22
CA GLN A 27 15.81 -0.74 9.24
C GLN A 27 16.55 -2.01 9.74
N PRO A 28 17.03 -2.92 8.88
CA PRO A 28 17.91 -4.03 9.30
C PRO A 28 19.24 -3.58 9.92
N LEU A 29 19.84 -2.49 9.45
CA LEU A 29 21.08 -1.98 10.07
C LEU A 29 20.82 -1.51 11.51
N MET A 30 19.68 -0.88 11.76
CA MET A 30 19.27 -0.48 13.10
C MET A 30 19.18 -1.68 14.05
N THR A 31 18.67 -2.83 13.58
CA THR A 31 18.56 -4.03 14.44
C THR A 31 19.93 -4.61 14.78
N VAL A 32 20.91 -4.53 13.88
CA VAL A 32 22.30 -4.96 14.15
C VAL A 32 22.95 -4.07 15.20
N ILE A 33 22.86 -2.75 15.05
CA ILE A 33 23.43 -1.80 16.02
C ILE A 33 22.75 -2.00 17.39
N PHE A 34 21.45 -2.29 17.40
CA PHE A 34 20.71 -2.61 18.62
C PHE A 34 21.22 -3.89 19.29
N GLY A 35 21.52 -4.94 18.52
CA GLY A 35 22.13 -6.15 19.06
C GLY A 35 23.52 -5.91 19.65
N ASP A 36 24.37 -5.18 18.92
CA ASP A 36 25.71 -4.84 19.40
C ASP A 36 25.65 -4.01 20.70
N MET A 37 24.62 -3.15 20.85
CA MET A 37 24.33 -2.43 22.09
C MET A 37 23.94 -3.38 23.23
N ILE A 38 23.07 -4.35 22.97
CA ILE A 38 22.68 -5.37 23.97
C ILE A 38 23.90 -6.17 24.43
N ASP A 39 24.76 -6.57 23.50
CA ASP A 39 26.00 -7.30 23.83
C ASP A 39 26.98 -6.44 24.63
N ALA A 40 27.05 -5.14 24.34
CA ALA A 40 27.84 -4.20 25.14
C ALA A 40 27.35 -4.11 26.59
N PHE A 41 26.04 -4.21 26.84
CA PHE A 41 25.49 -4.27 28.20
C PHE A 41 25.65 -5.65 28.84
N GLY A 42 25.52 -6.73 28.08
CA GLY A 42 25.59 -8.11 28.59
C GLY A 42 27.00 -8.59 28.97
N GLY A 43 28.04 -8.01 28.36
CA GLY A 43 29.42 -8.50 28.49
C GLY A 43 30.42 -7.59 29.23
N ALA A 44 29.98 -6.51 29.89
CA ALA A 44 30.89 -5.46 30.33
C ALA A 44 31.01 -5.31 31.86
N THR A 45 32.27 -5.36 32.33
CA THR A 45 32.75 -4.83 33.60
C THR A 45 32.78 -3.28 33.55
N GLY A 46 32.49 -2.63 34.68
CA GLY A 46 32.03 -1.23 34.78
C GLY A 46 32.73 -0.14 33.94
N ASP A 47 34.04 -0.24 33.70
CA ASP A 47 34.80 0.82 33.02
C ASP A 47 34.71 0.78 31.48
N ASN A 48 34.46 -0.39 30.87
CA ASN A 48 34.40 -0.54 29.40
C ASN A 48 32.98 -0.38 28.83
N VAL A 49 31.96 -0.37 29.69
CA VAL A 49 30.54 -0.22 29.30
C VAL A 49 30.33 1.13 28.63
N LEU A 50 30.79 2.22 29.28
CA LEU A 50 30.55 3.59 28.84
C LEU A 50 31.12 3.86 27.45
N HIS A 51 32.32 3.37 27.14
CA HIS A 51 32.92 3.57 25.82
C HIS A 51 32.18 2.80 24.71
N ARG A 52 31.79 1.55 24.98
CA ARG A 52 31.02 0.74 24.00
C ARG A 52 29.63 1.29 23.76
N VAL A 53 28.94 1.71 24.82
CA VAL A 53 27.61 2.33 24.72
C VAL A 53 27.69 3.66 23.98
N ASN A 54 28.67 4.52 24.29
CA ASN A 54 28.82 5.79 23.59
C ASN A 54 29.09 5.59 22.08
N LYS A 55 29.89 4.58 21.71
CA LYS A 55 30.08 4.21 20.29
C LYS A 55 28.80 3.72 19.63
N ALA A 56 27.99 2.90 20.32
CA ALA A 56 26.70 2.43 19.79
C ALA A 56 25.70 3.58 19.61
N VAL A 57 25.62 4.49 20.58
CA VAL A 57 24.78 5.69 20.50
C VAL A 57 25.21 6.59 19.34
N LEU A 58 26.51 6.83 19.17
CA LEU A 58 27.02 7.59 18.01
C LEU A 58 26.63 6.93 16.68
N ASN A 59 26.73 5.60 16.57
CA ASN A 59 26.28 4.87 15.38
C ASN A 59 24.78 5.05 15.12
N PHE A 60 23.94 5.05 16.15
CA PHE A 60 22.51 5.36 16.03
C PHE A 60 22.25 6.78 15.54
N VAL A 61 23.02 7.77 16.03
CA VAL A 61 22.90 9.17 15.60
C VAL A 61 23.30 9.31 14.13
N TYR A 62 24.42 8.71 13.71
CA TYR A 62 24.85 8.74 12.31
C TYR A 62 23.85 8.04 11.38
N LEU A 63 23.30 6.90 11.80
CA LEU A 63 22.26 6.20 11.07
C LEU A 63 20.96 7.02 11.00
N GLY A 64 20.59 7.70 12.09
CA GLY A 64 19.43 8.61 12.16
C GLY A 64 19.54 9.79 11.20
N ILE A 65 20.70 10.46 11.17
CA ILE A 65 20.94 11.58 10.24
C ILE A 65 20.94 11.08 8.80
N GLY A 66 21.60 9.95 8.53
CA GLY A 66 21.62 9.33 7.20
C GLY A 66 20.22 8.94 6.71
N THR A 67 19.43 8.28 7.56
CA THR A 67 18.05 7.89 7.24
C THR A 67 17.14 9.08 7.03
N ALA A 68 17.29 10.16 7.81
CA ALA A 68 16.51 11.39 7.62
C ALA A 68 16.75 11.99 6.23
N VAL A 69 18.02 12.13 5.81
CA VAL A 69 18.36 12.66 4.49
C VAL A 69 17.85 11.75 3.37
N VAL A 70 18.09 10.45 3.50
CA VAL A 70 17.71 9.47 2.48
C VAL A 70 16.19 9.34 2.35
N SER A 71 15.46 9.31 3.46
CA SER A 71 13.98 9.26 3.45
C SER A 71 13.37 10.52 2.86
N PHE A 72 13.92 11.69 3.18
CA PHE A 72 13.51 12.96 2.57
C PHE A 72 13.72 12.93 1.04
N LEU A 73 14.92 12.55 0.58
CA LEU A 73 15.24 12.45 -0.85
C LEU A 73 14.32 11.45 -1.57
N GLN A 74 14.07 10.29 -0.95
CA GLN A 74 13.18 9.28 -1.51
C GLN A 74 11.77 9.85 -1.74
N VAL A 75 11.14 10.38 -0.70
CA VAL A 75 9.75 10.86 -0.79
C VAL A 75 9.67 12.08 -1.71
N ALA A 76 10.60 13.04 -1.59
CA ALA A 76 10.61 14.22 -2.43
C ALA A 76 10.78 13.87 -3.92
N CYS A 77 11.74 13.03 -4.28
CA CYS A 77 11.99 12.69 -5.70
C CYS A 77 10.80 11.94 -6.33
N TRP A 78 10.21 10.99 -5.62
CA TRP A 78 9.07 10.23 -6.12
C TRP A 78 7.79 11.07 -6.21
N THR A 79 7.51 11.91 -5.21
CA THR A 79 6.33 12.79 -5.23
C THR A 79 6.44 13.85 -6.32
N ILE A 80 7.60 14.50 -6.47
CA ILE A 80 7.82 15.49 -7.54
C ILE A 80 7.67 14.84 -8.93
N THR A 81 8.24 13.65 -9.12
CA THR A 81 8.13 12.93 -10.39
C THR A 81 6.68 12.55 -10.70
N GLY A 82 5.95 12.07 -9.68
CA GLY A 82 4.53 11.73 -9.81
C GLY A 82 3.68 12.94 -10.21
N GLU A 83 3.87 14.08 -9.55
CA GLU A 83 3.14 15.32 -9.86
C GLU A 83 3.42 15.85 -11.26
N ARG A 84 4.69 15.87 -11.69
CA ARG A 84 5.08 16.33 -13.02
C ARG A 84 4.45 15.49 -14.11
N GLN A 85 4.50 14.16 -13.98
CA GLN A 85 3.90 13.26 -14.96
C GLN A 85 2.37 13.31 -14.94
N ALA A 86 1.75 13.39 -13.76
CA ALA A 86 0.31 13.53 -13.63
C ALA A 86 -0.18 14.82 -14.28
N THR A 87 0.51 15.94 -14.07
CA THR A 87 0.20 17.23 -14.70
C THR A 87 0.31 17.17 -16.23
N ARG A 88 1.36 16.51 -16.75
CA ARG A 88 1.53 16.31 -18.20
C ARG A 88 0.43 15.43 -18.79
N VAL A 89 0.05 14.36 -18.11
CA VAL A 89 -1.04 13.48 -18.52
C VAL A 89 -2.38 14.23 -18.47
N ARG A 90 -2.64 15.05 -17.45
CA ARG A 90 -3.84 15.92 -17.36
C ARG A 90 -3.92 16.87 -18.56
N SER A 91 -2.82 17.55 -18.90
CA SER A 91 -2.75 18.45 -20.05
C SER A 91 -2.99 17.74 -21.38
N LEU A 92 -2.33 16.59 -21.60
CA LEU A 92 -2.51 15.77 -22.80
C LEU A 92 -3.93 15.20 -22.91
N TYR A 93 -4.50 14.76 -21.79
CA TYR A 93 -5.88 14.27 -21.73
C TYR A 93 -6.86 15.36 -22.14
N LEU A 94 -6.76 16.55 -21.53
CA LEU A 94 -7.63 17.67 -21.87
C LEU A 94 -7.47 18.07 -23.35
N LYS A 95 -6.24 18.17 -23.85
CA LYS A 95 -5.98 18.47 -25.27
C LYS A 95 -6.59 17.42 -26.19
N SER A 96 -6.45 16.13 -25.87
CA SER A 96 -7.03 15.04 -26.66
C SER A 96 -8.55 15.04 -26.63
N VAL A 97 -9.16 15.36 -25.48
CA VAL A 97 -10.63 15.46 -25.33
C VAL A 97 -11.18 16.63 -26.15
N LEU A 98 -10.53 17.80 -26.11
CA LEU A 98 -10.94 18.97 -26.88
C LEU A 98 -10.80 18.79 -28.41
N ARG A 99 -9.99 17.82 -28.86
CA ARG A 99 -9.84 17.47 -30.28
C ARG A 99 -10.89 16.44 -30.76
N GLN A 100 -11.66 15.83 -29.85
CA GLN A 100 -12.66 14.83 -30.26
C GLN A 100 -13.85 15.47 -30.98
N ASP A 101 -14.48 14.68 -31.83
CA ASP A 101 -15.70 15.01 -32.56
C ASP A 101 -16.93 15.13 -31.63
N ILE A 102 -18.00 15.81 -32.08
CA ILE A 102 -19.22 15.98 -31.28
C ILE A 102 -19.88 14.63 -30.93
N SER A 103 -19.77 13.62 -31.80
CA SER A 103 -20.37 12.30 -31.61
C SER A 103 -19.77 11.57 -30.41
N PHE A 104 -18.50 11.81 -30.10
CA PHE A 104 -17.87 11.34 -28.86
C PHE A 104 -18.56 11.83 -27.59
N PHE A 105 -18.97 13.11 -27.57
CA PHE A 105 -19.65 13.71 -26.43
C PHE A 105 -21.11 13.24 -26.33
N ASP A 106 -21.74 12.91 -27.45
CA ASP A 106 -23.13 12.43 -27.49
C ASP A 106 -23.25 10.93 -27.16
N VAL A 107 -22.29 10.09 -27.57
CA VAL A 107 -22.38 8.62 -27.49
C VAL A 107 -21.56 8.04 -26.34
N GLU A 108 -20.34 8.53 -26.10
CA GLU A 108 -19.35 7.84 -25.25
C GLU A 108 -19.01 8.60 -23.96
N MET A 109 -19.17 9.93 -23.90
CA MET A 109 -18.74 10.73 -22.74
C MET A 109 -19.70 11.85 -22.33
N THR A 110 -20.36 11.69 -21.18
CA THR A 110 -21.03 12.79 -20.48
C THR A 110 -20.01 13.77 -19.90
N THR A 111 -20.29 15.07 -19.90
CA THR A 111 -19.42 16.13 -19.35
C THR A 111 -18.95 15.84 -17.92
N GLY A 112 -19.81 15.27 -17.07
CA GLY A 112 -19.45 14.88 -15.70
C GLY A 112 -18.42 13.73 -15.63
N LEU A 113 -18.44 12.80 -16.59
CA LEU A 113 -17.49 11.70 -16.67
C LEU A 113 -16.08 12.20 -17.02
N ILE A 114 -15.98 13.20 -17.91
CA ILE A 114 -14.70 13.81 -18.30
C ILE A 114 -14.06 14.51 -17.10
N VAL A 115 -14.83 15.31 -16.35
CA VAL A 115 -14.36 15.98 -15.14
C VAL A 115 -13.94 14.96 -14.08
N SER A 116 -14.73 13.90 -13.89
CA SER A 116 -14.41 12.80 -12.96
C SER A 116 -13.12 12.07 -13.35
N ARG A 117 -12.91 11.75 -14.62
CA ARG A 117 -11.66 11.13 -15.10
C ARG A 117 -10.47 12.08 -14.96
N MET A 118 -10.66 13.36 -15.26
CA MET A 118 -9.58 14.35 -15.17
C MET A 118 -9.13 14.58 -13.74
N SER A 119 -10.05 14.62 -12.76
CA SER A 119 -9.71 14.88 -11.36
C SER A 119 -9.45 13.61 -10.55
N GLY A 120 -10.16 12.52 -10.81
CA GLY A 120 -10.06 11.26 -10.07
C GLY A 120 -9.03 10.30 -10.64
N ASP A 121 -9.23 9.85 -11.89
CA ASP A 121 -8.35 8.84 -12.51
C ASP A 121 -6.89 9.32 -12.60
N THR A 122 -6.66 10.63 -12.79
CA THR A 122 -5.30 11.17 -12.83
C THR A 122 -4.60 11.19 -11.48
N VAL A 123 -5.35 11.35 -10.37
CA VAL A 123 -4.82 11.24 -9.01
C VAL A 123 -4.46 9.78 -8.70
N LEU A 124 -5.30 8.82 -9.11
CA LEU A 124 -4.96 7.39 -8.97
C LEU A 124 -3.68 7.03 -9.74
N VAL A 125 -3.49 7.58 -10.93
CA VAL A 125 -2.25 7.41 -11.69
C VAL A 125 -1.08 8.06 -10.97
N GLN A 126 -1.24 9.28 -10.45
CA GLN A 126 -0.23 10.01 -9.69
C GLN A 126 0.25 9.22 -8.46
N ASP A 127 -0.67 8.71 -7.66
CA ASP A 127 -0.37 7.91 -6.47
C ASP A 127 0.37 6.62 -6.85
N ALA A 128 -0.06 5.96 -7.92
CA ALA A 128 0.54 4.73 -8.40
C ALA A 128 1.95 4.90 -8.97
N ILE A 129 2.28 6.04 -9.58
CA ILE A 129 3.62 6.29 -10.16
C ILE A 129 4.54 7.10 -9.26
N GLY A 130 4.01 7.71 -8.20
CA GLY A 130 4.74 8.56 -7.27
C GLY A 130 5.17 7.82 -6.01
N GLU A 131 4.66 8.26 -4.86
CA GLU A 131 5.10 7.82 -3.53
C GLU A 131 5.03 6.29 -3.35
N LYS A 132 3.99 5.62 -3.86
CA LYS A 132 3.78 4.18 -3.66
C LYS A 132 4.90 3.34 -4.28
N VAL A 133 5.51 3.77 -5.39
CA VAL A 133 6.66 3.08 -6.01
C VAL A 133 7.87 3.15 -5.09
N GLY A 134 8.18 4.34 -4.59
CA GLY A 134 9.25 4.54 -3.61
C GLY A 134 9.03 3.69 -2.36
N LYS A 135 7.80 3.69 -1.82
CA LYS A 135 7.46 2.89 -0.64
C LYS A 135 7.59 1.39 -0.89
N PHE A 136 7.11 0.90 -2.03
CA PHE A 136 7.23 -0.51 -2.39
C PHE A 136 8.69 -0.96 -2.49
N LEU A 137 9.55 -0.16 -3.15
CA LEU A 137 10.98 -0.45 -3.25
C LEU A 137 11.68 -0.46 -1.88
N GLN A 138 11.32 0.47 -1.00
CA GLN A 138 11.80 0.46 0.38
C GLN A 138 11.41 -0.84 1.08
N LEU A 139 10.14 -1.25 1.01
CA LEU A 139 9.65 -2.45 1.69
C LEU A 139 10.31 -3.74 1.17
N VAL A 140 10.54 -3.82 -0.14
CA VAL A 140 11.29 -4.92 -0.76
C VAL A 140 12.75 -4.93 -0.29
N ALA A 141 13.40 -3.77 -0.23
CA ALA A 141 14.75 -3.65 0.28
C ALA A 141 14.85 -4.00 1.77
N THR A 142 13.88 -3.60 2.59
CA THR A 142 13.80 -3.98 4.01
C THR A 142 13.62 -5.49 4.17
N PHE A 143 12.77 -6.11 3.34
CA PHE A 143 12.58 -7.55 3.33
C PHE A 143 13.90 -8.26 3.02
N ILE A 144 14.51 -7.97 1.86
CA ILE A 144 15.77 -8.61 1.45
C ILE A 144 16.89 -8.33 2.45
N GLY A 145 17.04 -7.08 2.89
CA GLY A 145 18.06 -6.68 3.86
C GLY A 145 17.89 -7.37 5.21
N GLY A 146 16.65 -7.52 5.69
CA GLY A 146 16.34 -8.23 6.94
C GLY A 146 16.75 -9.70 6.89
N PHE A 147 16.42 -10.40 5.80
CA PHE A 147 16.84 -11.78 5.60
C PHE A 147 18.36 -11.92 5.47
N VAL A 148 19.00 -11.08 4.66
CA VAL A 148 20.46 -11.12 4.47
C VAL A 148 21.18 -10.93 5.81
N VAL A 149 20.81 -9.91 6.59
CA VAL A 149 21.37 -9.66 7.91
C VAL A 149 21.16 -10.85 8.85
N ALA A 150 19.96 -11.42 8.85
CA ALA A 150 19.63 -12.57 9.71
C ALA A 150 20.46 -13.82 9.36
N PHE A 151 20.56 -14.16 8.08
CA PHE A 151 21.36 -15.30 7.61
C PHE A 151 22.86 -15.13 7.88
N VAL A 152 23.39 -13.91 7.77
CA VAL A 152 24.79 -13.60 8.07
C VAL A 152 25.10 -13.73 9.56
N LYS A 153 24.24 -13.19 10.44
CA LYS A 153 24.44 -13.27 11.90
C LYS A 153 24.20 -14.68 12.44
N GLY A 154 23.24 -15.42 11.90
CA GLY A 154 22.92 -16.75 12.41
C GLY A 154 21.93 -17.54 11.57
N TRP A 155 22.44 -18.44 10.74
CA TRP A 155 21.61 -19.26 9.84
C TRP A 155 20.67 -20.23 10.58
N LEU A 156 21.07 -20.80 11.72
CA LEU A 156 20.26 -21.77 12.48
C LEU A 156 18.98 -21.14 13.03
N LEU A 157 19.08 -20.00 13.70
CA LEU A 157 17.92 -19.29 14.23
C LEU A 157 17.06 -18.71 13.09
N SER A 158 17.70 -18.25 12.02
CA SER A 158 17.00 -17.70 10.85
C SER A 158 16.12 -18.74 10.15
N LEU A 159 16.56 -20.00 10.05
CA LEU A 159 15.73 -21.08 9.49
C LEU A 159 14.49 -21.37 10.33
N VAL A 160 14.61 -21.35 11.66
CA VAL A 160 13.47 -21.54 12.56
C VAL A 160 12.46 -20.41 12.38
N MET A 161 12.94 -19.17 12.31
CA MET A 161 12.09 -18.00 12.09
C MET A 161 11.45 -18.01 10.70
N LEU A 162 12.16 -18.49 9.67
CA LEU A 162 11.60 -18.67 8.33
C LEU A 162 10.44 -19.68 8.33
N ALA A 163 10.53 -20.75 9.13
CA ALA A 163 9.44 -21.72 9.29
C ALA A 163 8.19 -21.13 9.96
N CYS A 164 8.34 -20.05 10.75
CA CYS A 164 7.21 -19.34 11.37
C CYS A 164 6.46 -18.40 10.42
N ILE A 165 7.06 -18.02 9.27
CA ILE A 165 6.45 -17.08 8.33
C ILE A 165 5.24 -17.67 7.59
N PRO A 166 5.29 -18.87 6.98
CA PRO A 166 4.15 -19.45 6.27
C PRO A 166 2.87 -19.57 7.11
N PRO A 167 2.92 -20.03 8.38
CA PRO A 167 1.73 -20.02 9.25
C PRO A 167 1.09 -18.64 9.41
N VAL A 168 1.90 -17.59 9.60
CA VAL A 168 1.42 -16.20 9.72
C VAL A 168 0.77 -15.73 8.41
N VAL A 169 1.41 -16.03 7.28
CA VAL A 169 0.90 -15.66 5.94
C VAL A 169 -0.41 -16.39 5.65
N ILE A 170 -0.52 -17.68 5.96
CA ILE A 170 -1.74 -18.48 5.76
C ILE A 170 -2.87 -17.94 6.64
N ALA A 171 -2.62 -17.68 7.92
CA ALA A 171 -3.62 -17.12 8.82
C ALA A 171 -4.08 -15.73 8.36
N GLY A 172 -3.14 -14.83 8.01
CA GLY A 172 -3.46 -13.50 7.49
C GLY A 172 -4.25 -13.55 6.19
N GLY A 173 -3.86 -14.43 5.25
CA GLY A 173 -4.55 -14.62 3.98
C GLY A 173 -5.97 -15.20 4.16
N ALA A 174 -6.15 -16.14 5.08
CA ALA A 174 -7.47 -16.69 5.42
C ALA A 174 -8.39 -15.61 6.00
N VAL A 175 -7.88 -14.81 6.95
CA VAL A 175 -8.63 -13.70 7.55
C VAL A 175 -8.99 -12.66 6.49
N ALA A 176 -8.04 -12.26 5.64
CA ALA A 176 -8.29 -11.30 4.56
C ALA A 176 -9.38 -11.78 3.60
N LYS A 177 -9.35 -13.07 3.21
CA LYS A 177 -10.36 -13.67 2.32
C LYS A 177 -11.75 -13.71 2.97
N VAL A 178 -11.83 -14.14 4.23
CA VAL A 178 -13.09 -14.19 4.98
C VAL A 178 -13.67 -12.79 5.15
N LEU A 179 -12.85 -11.83 5.56
CA LEU A 179 -13.26 -10.45 5.76
C LEU A 179 -13.74 -9.82 4.46
N SER A 180 -12.98 -9.96 3.37
CA SER A 180 -13.38 -9.47 2.04
C SER A 180 -14.71 -10.06 1.57
N THR A 181 -14.95 -11.36 1.80
CA THR A 181 -16.20 -12.03 1.43
C THR A 181 -17.39 -11.53 2.25
N ILE A 182 -17.22 -11.34 3.56
CA ILE A 182 -18.29 -10.84 4.43
C ILE A 182 -18.58 -9.37 4.11
N SER A 183 -17.54 -8.55 3.92
CA SER A 183 -17.67 -7.13 3.59
C SER A 183 -18.43 -6.93 2.27
N SER A 184 -18.12 -7.74 1.24
CA SER A 184 -18.85 -7.73 -0.04
C SER A 184 -20.34 -8.08 0.14
N LYS A 185 -20.68 -9.08 0.96
CA LYS A 185 -22.09 -9.42 1.28
C LYS A 185 -22.79 -8.31 2.07
N GLY A 186 -22.07 -7.64 2.97
CA GLY A 186 -22.56 -6.49 3.72
C GLY A 186 -22.90 -5.34 2.78
N GLN A 187 -21.99 -5.02 1.85
CA GLN A 187 -22.18 -3.98 0.86
C GLN A 187 -23.34 -4.27 -0.10
N ALA A 188 -23.53 -5.53 -0.53
CA ALA A 188 -24.69 -5.92 -1.32
C ALA A 188 -26.01 -5.71 -0.57
N SER A 189 -26.07 -6.08 0.72
CA SER A 189 -27.28 -5.87 1.54
C SER A 189 -27.57 -4.39 1.78
N TYR A 190 -26.53 -3.56 1.88
CA TYR A 190 -26.66 -2.10 1.91
C TYR A 190 -27.18 -1.53 0.59
N SER A 191 -26.70 -2.06 -0.54
CA SER A 191 -27.17 -1.66 -1.87
C SER A 191 -28.66 -1.97 -2.07
N ASP A 192 -29.13 -3.13 -1.59
CA ASP A 192 -30.56 -3.48 -1.64
C ASP A 192 -31.41 -2.44 -0.87
N ALA A 193 -30.96 -2.03 0.31
CA ALA A 193 -31.65 -1.01 1.11
C ALA A 193 -31.64 0.36 0.43
N ALA A 194 -30.51 0.74 -0.20
CA ALA A 194 -30.38 1.97 -0.97
C ALA A 194 -31.34 1.99 -2.17
N ASN A 195 -31.47 0.88 -2.90
CA ASN A 195 -32.40 0.76 -4.03
C ASN A 195 -33.86 1.01 -3.61
N VAL A 196 -34.27 0.51 -2.45
CA VAL A 196 -35.64 0.76 -1.92
C VAL A 196 -35.84 2.24 -1.61
N VAL A 197 -34.85 2.90 -1.03
CA VAL A 197 -34.91 4.35 -0.79
C VAL A 197 -35.00 5.11 -2.10
N GLU A 198 -34.19 4.74 -3.09
CA GLU A 198 -34.18 5.36 -4.41
C GLU A 198 -35.54 5.22 -5.12
N GLN A 199 -36.14 4.04 -5.09
CA GLN A 199 -37.49 3.80 -5.64
C GLN A 199 -38.57 4.61 -4.90
N THR A 200 -38.51 4.64 -3.58
CA THR A 200 -39.50 5.33 -2.74
C THR A 200 -39.44 6.83 -2.95
N ILE A 201 -38.24 7.41 -2.96
CA ILE A 201 -38.03 8.85 -3.18
C ILE A 201 -38.34 9.22 -4.64
N GLY A 202 -37.90 8.39 -5.60
CA GLY A 202 -38.20 8.60 -7.02
C GLY A 202 -39.70 8.63 -7.32
N ALA A 203 -40.49 7.81 -6.61
CA ALA A 203 -41.94 7.74 -6.74
C ALA A 203 -42.70 8.41 -5.58
N ILE A 204 -42.12 9.44 -4.94
CA ILE A 204 -42.66 10.03 -3.69
C ILE A 204 -44.12 10.49 -3.80
N LYS A 205 -44.53 11.04 -4.96
CA LYS A 205 -45.92 11.47 -5.21
C LYS A 205 -46.89 10.29 -5.18
N THR A 206 -46.48 9.14 -5.71
CA THR A 206 -47.26 7.91 -5.71
C THR A 206 -47.36 7.35 -4.29
N VAL A 207 -46.23 7.29 -3.58
CA VAL A 207 -46.19 6.79 -2.19
C VAL A 207 -47.09 7.62 -1.27
N ALA A 208 -47.05 8.95 -1.39
CA ALA A 208 -47.91 9.86 -0.62
C ALA A 208 -49.39 9.70 -0.98
N SER A 209 -49.71 9.55 -2.28
CA SER A 209 -51.10 9.42 -2.74
C SER A 209 -51.78 8.12 -2.28
N PHE A 210 -51.00 7.03 -2.13
CA PHE A 210 -51.48 5.75 -1.61
C PHE A 210 -51.24 5.56 -0.10
N ASN A 211 -50.75 6.58 0.61
CA ASN A 211 -50.40 6.53 2.03
C ASN A 211 -49.43 5.37 2.39
N GLY A 212 -48.50 5.06 1.48
CA GLY A 212 -47.59 3.90 1.53
C GLY A 212 -46.31 4.11 2.36
N GLU A 213 -46.16 5.26 3.02
CA GLU A 213 -44.93 5.64 3.75
C GLU A 213 -44.53 4.62 4.81
N LYS A 214 -45.50 4.11 5.59
CA LYS A 214 -45.24 3.10 6.63
C LYS A 214 -44.74 1.78 6.05
N GLN A 215 -45.23 1.39 4.87
CA GLN A 215 -44.79 0.18 4.19
C GLN A 215 -43.34 0.33 3.71
N ALA A 216 -43.02 1.45 3.07
CA ALA A 216 -41.65 1.74 2.60
C ALA A 216 -40.64 1.76 3.76
N ILE A 217 -40.99 2.36 4.90
CA ILE A 217 -40.16 2.35 6.12
C ILE A 217 -40.00 0.91 6.64
N GLY A 218 -41.04 0.10 6.61
CA GLY A 218 -41.00 -1.31 7.01
C GLY A 218 -40.04 -2.14 6.15
N ASP A 219 -40.12 -1.97 4.83
CA ASP A 219 -39.25 -2.66 3.87
C ASP A 219 -37.79 -2.24 4.02
N TYR A 220 -37.53 -0.93 4.20
CA TYR A 220 -36.20 -0.41 4.50
C TYR A 220 -35.63 -0.99 5.81
N ASN A 221 -36.43 -0.97 6.89
CA ASN A 221 -36.02 -1.51 8.19
C ASN A 221 -35.67 -3.01 8.13
N LYS A 222 -36.38 -3.78 7.32
CA LYS A 222 -36.09 -5.21 7.11
C LYS A 222 -34.74 -5.41 6.42
N LEU A 223 -34.45 -4.63 5.39
CA LEU A 223 -33.19 -4.72 4.64
C LEU A 223 -31.99 -4.20 5.45
N ILE A 224 -32.15 -3.08 6.16
CA ILE A 224 -31.05 -2.52 6.97
C ILE A 224 -30.73 -3.38 8.19
N ASN A 225 -31.71 -4.07 8.78
CA ASN A 225 -31.45 -5.01 9.87
C ASN A 225 -30.67 -6.25 9.37
N LYS A 226 -30.92 -6.69 8.11
CA LYS A 226 -30.11 -7.73 7.48
C LYS A 226 -28.67 -7.27 7.25
N ALA A 227 -28.47 -6.02 6.81
CA ALA A 227 -27.15 -5.42 6.68
C ALA A 227 -26.44 -5.33 8.04
N TYR A 228 -27.13 -4.84 9.08
CA TYR A 228 -26.63 -4.75 10.46
C TYR A 228 -26.12 -6.11 10.97
N LYS A 229 -26.91 -7.18 10.83
CA LYS A 229 -26.49 -8.54 11.23
C LYS A 229 -25.24 -9.03 10.48
N THR A 230 -25.07 -8.61 9.23
CA THR A 230 -23.89 -8.95 8.43
C THR A 230 -22.67 -8.19 8.92
N THR A 231 -22.81 -6.89 9.21
CA THR A 231 -21.74 -6.06 9.79
C THR A 231 -21.33 -6.53 11.19
N VAL A 232 -22.26 -6.98 12.03
CA VAL A 232 -21.91 -7.59 13.34
C VAL A 232 -21.06 -8.85 13.15
N LYS A 233 -21.41 -9.71 12.18
CA LYS A 233 -20.59 -10.89 11.85
C LYS A 233 -19.22 -10.50 11.29
N GLU A 234 -19.15 -9.43 10.50
CA GLU A 234 -17.90 -8.86 10.00
C GLU A 234 -17.00 -8.41 11.15
N GLY A 235 -17.54 -7.67 12.11
CA GLY A 235 -16.83 -7.23 13.31
C GLY A 235 -16.30 -8.40 14.14
N LEU A 236 -17.12 -9.42 14.38
CA LEU A 236 -16.70 -10.64 15.08
C LEU A 236 -15.62 -11.41 14.31
N ALA A 237 -15.79 -11.58 13.00
CA ALA A 237 -14.81 -12.24 12.15
C ALA A 237 -13.48 -11.48 12.10
N ASN A 238 -13.53 -10.14 12.06
CA ASN A 238 -12.34 -9.30 12.09
C ASN A 238 -11.62 -9.39 13.45
N GLY A 239 -12.36 -9.29 14.56
CA GLY A 239 -11.79 -9.39 15.91
C GLY A 239 -11.13 -10.74 16.15
N PHE A 240 -11.82 -11.85 15.88
CA PHE A 240 -11.27 -13.20 16.00
C PHE A 240 -10.13 -13.45 15.01
N GLY A 241 -10.26 -12.93 13.78
CA GLY A 241 -9.25 -13.01 12.73
C GLY A 241 -7.94 -12.34 13.13
N MET A 242 -7.97 -11.04 13.47
CA MET A 242 -6.78 -10.32 13.95
C MET A 242 -6.21 -10.96 15.21
N GLY A 243 -7.05 -11.37 16.16
CA GLY A 243 -6.61 -12.07 17.37
C GLY A 243 -5.83 -13.35 17.06
N SER A 244 -6.29 -14.16 16.10
CA SER A 244 -5.60 -15.38 15.67
C SER A 244 -4.22 -15.10 15.06
N VAL A 245 -4.08 -14.03 14.27
CA VAL A 245 -2.81 -13.61 13.66
C VAL A 245 -1.83 -13.15 14.74
N PHE A 246 -2.27 -12.30 15.67
CA PHE A 246 -1.43 -11.85 16.79
C PHE A 246 -1.01 -13.00 17.71
N PHE A 247 -1.88 -13.97 17.95
CA PHE A 247 -1.56 -15.15 18.73
C PHE A 247 -0.41 -15.96 18.11
N ILE A 248 -0.44 -16.22 16.81
CA ILE A 248 0.63 -16.92 16.08
C ILE A 248 1.91 -16.09 16.11
N PHE A 249 1.80 -14.77 15.98
CA PHE A 249 2.94 -13.85 16.02
C PHE A 249 3.68 -13.89 17.37
N PHE A 250 2.96 -13.74 18.49
CA PHE A 250 3.56 -13.82 19.82
C PHE A 250 4.06 -15.24 20.15
N SER A 251 3.38 -16.28 19.68
CA SER A 251 3.83 -17.66 19.84
C SER A 251 5.16 -17.91 19.10
N SER A 252 5.31 -17.35 17.89
CA SER A 252 6.56 -17.40 17.13
C SER A 252 7.68 -16.67 17.84
N TYR A 253 7.38 -15.52 18.47
CA TYR A 253 8.32 -14.77 19.29
C TYR A 253 8.83 -15.59 20.50
N GLY A 254 7.91 -16.25 21.21
CA GLY A 254 8.24 -17.13 22.33
C GLY A 254 9.15 -18.30 21.91
N LEU A 255 8.82 -18.95 20.79
CA LEU A 255 9.62 -20.04 20.23
C LEU A 255 11.03 -19.57 19.86
N ALA A 256 11.14 -18.38 19.26
CA ALA A 256 12.40 -17.78 18.88
C ALA A 256 13.31 -17.46 20.07
N ILE A 257 12.75 -16.93 21.15
CA ILE A 257 13.51 -16.66 22.39
C ILE A 257 13.93 -17.97 23.05
N TRP A 258 13.04 -18.96 23.14
CA TRP A 258 13.36 -20.25 23.74
C TRP A 258 14.49 -20.98 22.99
N TYR A 259 14.38 -21.06 21.65
CA TYR A 259 15.40 -21.69 20.82
C TYR A 259 16.69 -20.84 20.79
N GLY A 260 16.56 -19.51 20.71
CA GLY A 260 17.69 -18.57 20.79
C GLY A 260 18.47 -18.72 22.09
N GLY A 261 17.79 -18.83 23.24
CA GLY A 261 18.41 -19.11 24.53
C GLY A 261 19.18 -20.43 24.55
N LYS A 262 18.63 -21.49 23.95
CA LYS A 262 19.34 -22.76 23.80
C LYS A 262 20.58 -22.63 22.91
N LEU A 263 20.54 -21.81 21.87
CA LEU A 263 21.68 -21.53 20.97
C LEU A 263 22.81 -20.78 21.68
N ILE A 264 22.47 -19.83 22.56
CA ILE A 264 23.44 -19.11 23.39
C ILE A 264 24.23 -20.11 24.24
N LEU A 265 23.53 -21.05 24.89
CA LEU A 265 24.15 -22.04 25.79
C LEU A 265 24.98 -23.12 25.07
N THR A 266 24.58 -23.53 23.86
CA THR A 266 25.17 -24.71 23.18
C THR A 266 26.14 -24.35 22.06
N LYS A 267 25.96 -23.22 21.39
CA LYS A 267 26.71 -22.83 20.18
C LYS A 267 27.43 -21.48 20.30
N GLY A 268 27.38 -20.84 21.46
CA GLY A 268 28.11 -19.59 21.72
C GLY A 268 27.55 -18.36 21.00
N TYR A 269 26.26 -18.37 20.65
CA TYR A 269 25.57 -17.16 20.17
C TYR A 269 25.54 -16.11 21.27
N THR A 270 25.57 -14.82 20.89
CA THR A 270 25.36 -13.73 21.85
C THR A 270 23.88 -13.37 21.98
N GLY A 271 23.49 -12.73 23.09
CA GLY A 271 22.11 -12.25 23.28
C GLY A 271 21.70 -11.20 22.25
N GLY A 272 22.64 -10.34 21.87
CA GLY A 272 22.49 -9.33 20.83
C GLY A 272 22.31 -9.92 19.44
N GLU A 273 23.01 -11.00 19.09
CA GLU A 273 22.81 -11.71 17.82
C GLU A 273 21.39 -12.29 17.71
N VAL A 274 20.91 -12.97 18.76
CA VAL A 274 19.56 -13.54 18.79
C VAL A 274 18.50 -12.45 18.60
N ILE A 275 18.63 -11.35 19.33
CA ILE A 275 17.67 -10.23 19.25
C ILE A 275 17.76 -9.52 17.89
N SER A 276 18.96 -9.35 17.33
CA SER A 276 19.17 -8.77 16.00
C SER A 276 18.49 -9.59 14.91
N ILE A 277 18.69 -10.92 14.91
CA ILE A 277 18.10 -11.86 13.96
C ILE A 277 16.57 -11.83 14.06
N LEU A 278 16.06 -11.87 15.30
CA LEU A 278 14.63 -11.85 15.56
C LEU A 278 13.97 -10.56 15.05
N PHE A 279 14.51 -9.39 15.37
CA PHE A 279 13.96 -8.13 14.87
C PHE A 279 14.15 -7.94 13.36
N ALA A 280 15.26 -8.40 12.79
CA ALA A 280 15.52 -8.30 11.35
C ALA A 280 14.49 -9.11 10.54
N ILE A 281 14.23 -10.37 10.92
CA ILE A 281 13.26 -11.22 10.22
C ILE A 281 11.84 -10.71 10.43
N MET A 282 11.48 -10.30 11.65
CA MET A 282 10.13 -9.79 11.91
C MET A 282 9.85 -8.49 11.15
N THR A 283 10.79 -7.54 11.18
CA THR A 283 10.67 -6.29 10.42
C THR A 283 10.61 -6.57 8.91
N GLY A 284 11.39 -7.53 8.43
CA GLY A 284 11.33 -8.01 7.04
C GLY A 284 9.95 -8.59 6.69
N ALA A 285 9.42 -9.49 7.51
CA ALA A 285 8.11 -10.10 7.30
C ALA A 285 6.97 -9.07 7.34
N MET A 286 7.01 -8.12 8.29
CA MET A 286 6.04 -7.02 8.36
C MET A 286 6.12 -6.10 7.14
N SER A 287 7.31 -5.90 6.58
CA SER A 287 7.50 -5.09 5.37
C SER A 287 6.77 -5.68 4.16
N LEU A 288 6.74 -7.02 4.05
CA LEU A 288 5.96 -7.70 3.02
C LEU A 288 4.45 -7.48 3.21
N GLY A 289 3.95 -7.54 4.45
CA GLY A 289 2.55 -7.23 4.76
C GLY A 289 2.17 -5.80 4.36
N ASN A 290 3.03 -4.84 4.70
CA ASN A 290 2.86 -3.42 4.35
C ASN A 290 3.03 -3.12 2.85
N ALA A 291 3.50 -4.07 2.04
CA ALA A 291 3.60 -3.89 0.60
C ALA A 291 2.24 -4.06 -0.11
N THR A 292 1.29 -4.77 0.53
CA THR A 292 -0.04 -5.05 -0.04
C THR A 292 -0.80 -3.79 -0.48
N PRO A 293 -0.89 -2.72 0.33
CA PRO A 293 -1.57 -1.48 -0.10
C PRO A 293 -0.87 -0.76 -1.24
N CYS A 294 0.44 -0.97 -1.43
CA CYS A 294 1.15 -0.41 -2.59
C CYS A 294 0.77 -1.18 -3.86
N MET A 295 0.64 -2.50 -3.76
CA MET A 295 0.20 -3.34 -4.89
C MET A 295 -1.23 -3.03 -5.32
N THR A 296 -2.15 -2.78 -4.38
CA THR A 296 -3.53 -2.38 -4.71
C THR A 296 -3.54 -1.03 -5.42
N ALA A 297 -2.78 -0.04 -4.93
CA ALA A 297 -2.65 1.27 -5.57
C ALA A 297 -2.08 1.16 -7.00
N PHE A 298 -1.12 0.27 -7.25
CA PHE A 298 -0.61 0.03 -8.61
C PHE A 298 -1.68 -0.57 -9.53
N ALA A 299 -2.48 -1.52 -9.05
CA ALA A 299 -3.54 -2.13 -9.84
C ALA A 299 -4.65 -1.11 -10.19
N GLU A 300 -5.08 -0.30 -9.22
CA GLU A 300 -6.06 0.76 -9.40
C GLU A 300 -5.54 1.84 -10.37
N GLY A 301 -4.31 2.31 -10.15
CA GLY A 301 -3.68 3.26 -11.04
C GLY A 301 -3.52 2.72 -12.46
N GLN A 302 -3.17 1.45 -12.65
CA GLN A 302 -3.05 0.84 -13.98
C GLN A 302 -4.39 0.80 -14.72
N SER A 303 -5.47 0.47 -14.02
CA SER A 303 -6.83 0.51 -14.55
C SER A 303 -7.24 1.93 -14.95
N ALA A 304 -6.97 2.93 -14.10
CA ALA A 304 -7.22 4.35 -14.39
C ALA A 304 -6.40 4.86 -15.58
N ALA A 305 -5.10 4.53 -15.63
CA ALA A 305 -4.24 4.90 -16.75
C ALA A 305 -4.70 4.28 -18.06
N HIS A 306 -5.22 3.06 -18.05
CA HIS A 306 -5.77 2.43 -19.25
C HIS A 306 -6.93 3.26 -19.81
N ARG A 307 -7.88 3.68 -18.97
CA ARG A 307 -9.02 4.55 -19.37
C ARG A 307 -8.58 5.91 -19.90
N LEU A 308 -7.57 6.53 -19.29
CA LEU A 308 -7.01 7.80 -19.76
C LEU A 308 -6.30 7.63 -21.10
N PHE A 309 -5.47 6.60 -21.25
CA PHE A 309 -4.69 6.38 -22.48
C PHE A 309 -5.52 5.88 -23.66
N THR A 310 -6.64 5.18 -23.45
CA THR A 310 -7.57 4.86 -24.54
C THR A 310 -8.18 6.13 -25.10
N THR A 311 -8.59 7.06 -24.24
CA THR A 311 -9.12 8.37 -24.66
C THR A 311 -8.06 9.21 -25.37
N ILE A 312 -6.83 9.28 -24.83
CA ILE A 312 -5.73 10.05 -25.43
C ILE A 312 -5.34 9.53 -26.82
N LYS A 313 -5.40 8.21 -27.03
CA LYS A 313 -5.03 7.56 -28.30
C LYS A 313 -6.17 7.49 -29.32
N ARG A 314 -7.41 7.81 -28.92
CA ARG A 314 -8.57 7.84 -29.82
C ARG A 314 -8.32 8.93 -30.86
N LYS A 315 -8.31 8.53 -32.15
CA LYS A 315 -8.27 9.47 -33.27
C LYS A 315 -9.73 9.81 -33.63
N PRO A 316 -10.11 11.10 -33.68
CA PRO A 316 -11.44 11.49 -34.12
C PRO A 316 -11.63 11.15 -35.60
N GLU A 317 -12.87 10.88 -36.00
CA GLU A 317 -13.22 10.63 -37.41
C GLU A 317 -13.16 11.93 -38.23
N ILE A 318 -13.50 13.06 -37.60
CA ILE A 318 -13.32 14.41 -38.14
C ILE A 318 -12.26 15.11 -37.28
N ASP A 319 -11.06 15.26 -37.81
CA ASP A 319 -9.94 15.84 -37.09
C ASP A 319 -9.85 17.36 -37.35
N PRO A 320 -10.10 18.22 -36.34
CA PRO A 320 -10.04 19.67 -36.52
C PRO A 320 -8.61 20.21 -36.76
N ASP A 321 -7.57 19.41 -36.47
CA ASP A 321 -6.17 19.78 -36.74
C ASP A 321 -5.68 19.29 -38.13
N ASP A 322 -6.48 18.50 -38.86
CA ASP A 322 -6.11 18.03 -40.19
C ASP A 322 -6.42 19.09 -41.25
N LYS A 323 -5.37 19.81 -41.69
CA LYS A 323 -5.45 20.88 -42.68
C LYS A 323 -5.89 20.42 -44.09
N THR A 324 -6.02 19.12 -44.34
CA THR A 324 -6.50 18.62 -45.63
C THR A 324 -8.02 18.73 -45.82
N VAL A 325 -8.81 18.69 -44.75
CA VAL A 325 -10.28 18.80 -44.82
C VAL A 325 -10.74 20.26 -44.85
N ALA A 326 -9.96 21.18 -44.27
CA ALA A 326 -10.24 22.62 -44.27
C ALA A 326 -10.24 23.26 -45.67
N LEU A 327 -9.67 22.59 -46.68
CA LEU A 327 -9.62 23.05 -48.07
C LEU A 327 -10.75 22.49 -48.97
N GLN A 328 -11.66 21.66 -48.43
CA GLN A 328 -12.85 21.22 -49.18
C GLN A 328 -14.10 22.08 -48.92
N TRP A 329 -14.01 23.04 -47.99
CA TRP A 329 -15.11 23.93 -47.60
C TRP A 329 -14.81 25.42 -47.86
N LEU A 330 -13.73 25.72 -48.60
CA LEU A 330 -13.44 27.03 -49.22
C LEU A 330 -13.43 26.85 -50.74
#